data_AF-A0A412X119-F1
#
_entry.id   AF-A0A412X119-F1
#
_cell.length_a   1.000
_cell.length_b   1.000
_cell.length_c   1.000
_cell.angle_alpha   90.00
_cell.angle_beta   90.00
_cell.angle_gamma   90.00
#
_symmetry.space_group_name_H-M   'P 1'
#
loop_
_entity.id
_entity.type
_entity.pdbx_description
1 polymer ?
#
loop_
_entity_poly.entity_id
_entity_poly.type
_entity_poly.pdbx_seq_one_letter_code
_entity_poly.pdbx_strand_id
1 'polypeptide(L)'
;MNDNEKNYDMKMKLLYIIGLWGCLSLFGCGDDDNLSPSNLDGDWYVLTDSEDPLDHLRYTVYQTYGVPVFYNDTIGSQNRGTDYAGLPITYYEVLNPNYSIESSSVYAKYELSYDREAITAGVEFIRDEVLPRLVSSKLYPRSFLLVNKLTLNASPTSSYPHEECAYRGMMTSCVSLVEEIGGMTDAEIKRMACEIVAEEYTTYLMENVSSLLEAFLNVCRAEVTSVNLYALALTSSSTPPYVDDLEEYGFLSYNKEAQYNVSSKRVTTVGERADVVDYVTEVLMEDDEAFETEYGSYEYVMKKYELMKTAMENLKAALK
;
A
#
# COMPACT_ATOMS: atom_id res chain seq x y z
N MET A 1 19.26 55.03 -54.18
CA MET A 1 20.08 53.90 -53.71
C MET A 1 19.80 52.77 -54.67
N ASN A 2 20.81 52.38 -55.45
CA ASN A 2 20.66 51.62 -56.70
C ASN A 2 20.29 50.17 -56.39
N ASP A 3 19.46 49.50 -57.21
CA ASP A 3 18.99 48.12 -56.94
C ASP A 3 20.14 47.09 -56.81
N ASN A 4 21.31 47.40 -57.37
CA ASN A 4 22.53 46.60 -57.22
C ASN A 4 23.17 46.69 -55.82
N GLU A 5 23.04 47.82 -55.10
CA GLU A 5 23.58 47.97 -53.74
C GLU A 5 22.74 47.20 -52.71
N LYS A 6 21.42 47.18 -52.86
CA LYS A 6 20.52 46.39 -52.01
C LYS A 6 20.75 44.89 -52.14
N ASN A 7 21.05 44.40 -53.34
CA ASN A 7 21.29 42.98 -53.61
C ASN A 7 22.63 42.50 -53.02
N TYR A 8 23.66 43.36 -53.04
CA TYR A 8 24.94 43.09 -52.39
C TYR A 8 24.84 43.07 -50.86
N ASP A 9 24.12 44.02 -50.25
CA ASP A 9 23.91 44.08 -48.79
C ASP A 9 23.06 42.90 -48.27
N MET A 10 22.06 42.45 -49.05
CA MET A 10 21.23 41.30 -48.70
C MET A 10 21.99 39.97 -48.83
N LYS A 11 22.89 39.82 -49.81
CA LYS A 11 23.78 38.66 -49.93
C LYS A 11 24.85 38.62 -48.84
N MET A 12 25.37 39.78 -48.42
CA MET A 12 26.31 39.88 -47.29
C MET A 12 25.64 39.49 -45.97
N LYS A 13 24.42 40.00 -45.70
CA LYS A 13 23.64 39.62 -44.50
C LYS A 13 23.24 38.14 -44.50
N LEU A 14 22.91 37.57 -45.66
CA LEU A 14 22.60 36.14 -45.80
C LEU A 14 23.85 35.28 -45.54
N LEU A 15 25.03 35.69 -46.01
CA LEU A 15 26.31 35.02 -45.73
C LEU A 15 26.70 35.08 -44.24
N TYR A 16 26.43 36.20 -43.56
CA TYR A 16 26.64 36.31 -42.11
C TYR A 16 25.66 35.44 -41.30
N ILE A 17 24.40 35.32 -41.71
CA ILE A 17 23.40 34.46 -41.06
C ILE A 17 23.71 32.97 -41.27
N ILE A 18 24.15 32.59 -42.47
CA ILE A 18 24.59 31.22 -42.78
C ILE A 18 25.88 30.88 -42.03
N GLY A 19 26.83 31.82 -41.90
CA GLY A 19 28.04 31.66 -41.11
C GLY A 19 27.74 31.51 -39.60
N LEU A 20 26.76 32.25 -39.07
CA LEU A 20 26.36 32.17 -37.67
C LEU A 20 25.63 30.85 -37.35
N TRP A 21 24.84 30.31 -38.29
CA TRP A 21 24.22 28.98 -38.20
C TRP A 21 25.23 27.83 -38.39
N GLY A 22 26.27 28.02 -39.19
CA GLY A 22 27.36 27.07 -39.37
C GLY A 22 28.29 26.94 -38.15
N CYS A 23 28.46 28.01 -37.36
CA CYS A 23 29.24 27.97 -36.13
C CYS A 23 28.49 27.37 -34.93
N LEU A 24 27.16 27.40 -34.93
CA LEU A 24 26.31 26.79 -33.90
C LEU A 24 26.11 25.27 -34.05
N SER A 25 26.57 24.70 -35.17
CA SER A 25 26.47 23.26 -35.47
C SER A 25 27.76 22.48 -35.18
N LEU A 26 28.81 23.14 -34.68
CA LEU A 26 30.12 22.52 -34.40
C LEU A 26 30.42 22.28 -32.91
N PHE A 27 29.48 22.54 -32.02
CA PHE A 27 29.46 21.95 -30.67
C PHE A 27 28.41 20.84 -30.63
N GLY A 28 28.65 19.79 -31.42
CA GLY A 28 28.04 18.50 -31.16
C GLY A 28 28.51 18.03 -29.79
N CYS A 29 27.57 17.59 -28.95
CA CYS A 29 27.86 16.86 -27.73
C CYS A 29 28.88 15.77 -28.08
N GLY A 30 30.04 15.78 -27.41
CA GLY A 30 31.10 14.80 -27.65
C GLY A 30 30.56 13.39 -27.53
N ASP A 31 31.16 12.49 -28.30
CA ASP A 31 30.83 11.07 -28.44
C ASP A 31 30.08 10.53 -27.21
N ASP A 32 28.80 10.19 -27.39
CA ASP A 32 28.09 9.31 -26.47
C ASP A 32 28.83 7.97 -26.52
N ASP A 33 29.83 7.84 -25.65
CA ASP A 33 30.38 6.55 -25.27
C ASP A 33 29.18 5.66 -24.99
N ASN A 34 29.06 4.60 -25.81
CA ASN A 34 28.09 3.52 -25.72
C ASN A 34 27.52 3.43 -24.30
N LEU A 35 26.29 3.93 -24.09
CA LEU A 35 25.59 3.81 -22.82
C LEU A 35 25.32 2.31 -22.60
N SER A 36 26.32 1.60 -22.10
CA SER A 36 26.14 0.26 -21.58
C SER A 36 25.36 0.41 -20.27
N PRO A 37 24.29 -0.37 -20.06
CA PRO A 37 23.65 -0.47 -18.76
C PRO A 37 24.74 -0.70 -17.72
N SER A 38 24.79 0.14 -16.68
CA SER A 38 25.89 0.11 -15.72
C SER A 38 25.93 -1.19 -14.91
N ASN A 39 24.90 -2.05 -15.00
CA ASN A 39 24.65 -3.20 -14.13
C ASN A 39 24.78 -2.82 -12.63
N LEU A 40 24.63 -1.53 -12.30
CA LEU A 40 24.77 -1.01 -10.93
C LEU A 40 23.47 -1.12 -10.14
N ASP A 41 22.32 -1.28 -10.78
CA ASP A 41 21.05 -1.49 -10.07
C ASP A 41 20.91 -2.97 -9.73
N GLY A 42 21.48 -3.38 -8.60
CA GLY A 42 21.17 -4.66 -7.98
C GLY A 42 19.69 -4.72 -7.58
N ASP A 43 19.07 -5.89 -7.68
CA ASP A 43 17.72 -6.08 -7.15
C ASP A 43 17.79 -6.16 -5.62
N TRP A 44 17.57 -5.01 -4.96
CA TRP A 44 17.62 -4.86 -3.51
C TRP A 44 16.54 -5.65 -2.76
N TYR A 45 15.59 -6.27 -3.47
CA TYR A 45 14.57 -7.14 -2.88
C TYR A 45 15.04 -8.60 -2.72
N VAL A 46 16.19 -8.97 -3.31
CA VAL A 46 16.76 -10.31 -3.17
C VAL A 46 17.54 -10.39 -1.86
N LEU A 47 17.10 -11.27 -0.96
CA LEU A 47 17.82 -11.54 0.28
C LEU A 47 18.95 -12.56 0.04
N THR A 48 20.11 -12.31 0.66
CA THR A 48 21.24 -13.25 0.68
C THR A 48 21.41 -13.85 2.06
N ASP A 49 21.89 -15.09 2.11
CA ASP A 49 22.16 -15.77 3.38
C ASP A 49 23.26 -15.06 4.19
N SER A 50 23.22 -15.26 5.51
CA SER A 50 24.11 -14.63 6.48
C SER A 50 24.32 -15.55 7.69
N GLU A 51 25.46 -15.43 8.37
CA GLU A 51 25.70 -16.13 9.64
C GLU A 51 24.86 -15.53 10.80
N ASP A 52 24.29 -14.34 10.61
CA ASP A 52 23.35 -13.75 11.55
C ASP A 52 22.03 -14.57 11.57
N PRO A 53 21.59 -15.10 12.73
CA PRO A 53 20.43 -16.00 12.78
C PRO A 53 19.12 -15.40 12.26
N LEU A 54 18.90 -14.09 12.46
CA LEU A 54 17.69 -13.42 11.98
C LEU A 54 17.75 -13.24 10.46
N ASP A 55 18.90 -12.83 9.93
CA ASP A 55 19.07 -12.69 8.48
C ASP A 55 18.99 -14.05 7.77
N HIS A 56 19.55 -15.12 8.37
CA HIS A 56 19.37 -16.49 7.89
C HIS A 56 17.90 -16.92 7.87
N LEU A 57 17.15 -16.60 8.94
CA LEU A 57 15.71 -16.88 9.01
C LEU A 57 14.96 -16.14 7.88
N ARG A 58 15.21 -14.83 7.70
CA ARG A 58 14.59 -14.03 6.62
C ARG A 58 14.92 -14.58 5.25
N TYR A 59 16.18 -14.97 5.02
CA TYR A 59 16.62 -15.61 3.78
C TYR A 59 15.87 -16.93 3.54
N THR A 60 15.70 -17.77 4.56
CA THR A 60 15.00 -19.05 4.44
C THR A 60 13.51 -18.85 4.12
N VAL A 61 12.86 -17.86 4.75
CA VAL A 61 11.48 -17.45 4.42
C VAL A 61 11.40 -16.99 2.96
N TYR A 62 12.33 -16.13 2.53
CA TYR A 62 12.39 -15.65 1.15
C TYR A 62 12.60 -16.78 0.15
N GLN A 63 13.46 -17.77 0.44
CA GLN A 63 13.66 -18.92 -0.44
C GLN A 63 12.43 -19.82 -0.55
N THR A 64 11.61 -19.86 0.49
CA THR A 64 10.40 -20.67 0.54
C THR A 64 9.24 -20.02 -0.21
N TYR A 65 9.03 -18.72 0.01
CA TYR A 65 7.84 -18.00 -0.47
C TYR A 65 8.12 -17.01 -1.61
N GLY A 66 9.38 -16.64 -1.85
CA GLY A 66 9.75 -15.59 -2.81
C GLY A 66 9.41 -14.17 -2.36
N VAL A 67 8.98 -13.99 -1.10
CA VAL A 67 8.60 -12.67 -0.53
C VAL A 67 9.63 -12.25 0.51
N PRO A 68 10.37 -11.15 0.30
CA PRO A 68 11.33 -10.67 1.27
C PRO A 68 10.63 -9.97 2.44
N VAL A 69 11.12 -10.25 3.64
CA VAL A 69 10.68 -9.61 4.88
C VAL A 69 11.81 -8.69 5.36
N PHE A 70 11.55 -7.41 5.52
CA PHE A 70 12.49 -6.39 5.97
C PHE A 70 12.13 -5.91 7.38
N TYR A 71 13.14 -5.53 8.15
CA TYR A 71 12.98 -4.84 9.45
C TYR A 71 13.69 -3.48 9.47
N ASN A 72 14.28 -3.10 8.34
CA ASN A 72 14.86 -1.79 8.08
C ASN A 72 14.31 -1.31 6.74
N ASP A 73 13.97 -0.02 6.65
CA ASP A 73 13.44 0.56 5.42
C ASP A 73 14.54 0.80 4.38
N THR A 74 15.78 1.01 4.81
CA THR A 74 16.93 1.12 3.91
C THR A 74 17.43 -0.28 3.54
N ILE A 75 17.04 -0.74 2.36
CA ILE A 75 17.30 -2.12 1.88
C ILE A 75 18.54 -2.23 0.99
N GLY A 76 19.10 -1.10 0.58
CA GLY A 76 20.28 -1.07 -0.28
C GLY A 76 21.10 0.20 -0.12
N SER A 77 22.40 0.09 -0.35
CA SER A 77 23.29 1.24 -0.43
C SER A 77 24.37 1.00 -1.47
N GLN A 78 24.66 2.03 -2.27
CA GLN A 78 25.67 1.97 -3.31
C GLN A 78 26.44 3.27 -3.41
N ASN A 79 27.76 3.20 -3.39
CA ASN A 79 28.61 4.34 -3.75
C ASN A 79 28.53 4.56 -5.28
N ARG A 80 28.08 5.75 -5.69
CA ARG A 80 27.94 6.18 -7.09
C ARG A 80 29.04 7.17 -7.51
N GLY A 81 30.22 7.04 -6.90
CA GLY A 81 31.38 7.87 -7.18
C GLY A 81 31.53 9.04 -6.21
N THR A 82 32.16 10.11 -6.66
CA THR A 82 32.42 11.32 -5.87
C THR A 82 31.89 12.56 -6.56
N ASP A 83 31.39 13.52 -5.79
CA ASP A 83 30.98 14.82 -6.31
C ASP A 83 32.19 15.68 -6.74
N TYR A 84 31.91 16.90 -7.23
CA TYR A 84 32.95 17.85 -7.66
C TYR A 84 33.90 18.27 -6.52
N ALA A 85 33.50 18.10 -5.25
CA ALA A 85 34.32 18.37 -4.08
C ALA A 85 35.10 17.14 -3.58
N GLY A 86 34.98 15.99 -4.27
CA GLY A 86 35.61 14.73 -3.89
C GLY A 86 34.90 13.97 -2.78
N LEU A 87 33.67 14.35 -2.41
CA LEU A 87 32.87 13.66 -1.40
C LEU A 87 32.10 12.49 -2.03
N PRO A 88 31.99 11.33 -1.35
CA PRO A 88 31.28 10.18 -1.91
C PRO A 88 29.78 10.45 -2.07
N ILE A 89 29.26 10.16 -3.26
CA ILE A 89 27.81 10.16 -3.52
C ILE A 89 27.31 8.75 -3.20
N THR A 90 26.51 8.62 -2.15
CA THR A 90 25.92 7.33 -1.76
C THR A 90 24.43 7.32 -2.10
N TYR A 91 24.03 6.38 -2.94
CA TYR A 91 22.63 6.07 -3.19
C TYR A 91 22.12 5.12 -2.10
N TYR A 92 20.88 5.32 -1.67
CA TYR A 92 20.17 4.44 -0.75
C TYR A 92 18.86 4.01 -1.39
N GLU A 93 18.58 2.71 -1.39
CA GLU A 93 17.27 2.19 -1.71
C GLU A 93 16.45 2.14 -0.42
N VAL A 94 15.39 2.96 -0.34
CA VAL A 94 14.55 3.07 0.85
C VAL A 94 13.12 2.69 0.50
N LEU A 95 12.58 1.71 1.22
CA LEU A 95 11.17 1.34 1.15
C LEU A 95 10.32 2.51 1.65
N ASN A 96 9.51 3.07 0.77
CA ASN A 96 8.56 4.11 1.12
C ASN A 96 7.13 3.57 0.99
N PRO A 97 6.45 3.28 2.12
CA PRO A 97 5.04 2.86 2.12
C PRO A 97 4.11 3.89 1.47
N ASN A 98 4.48 5.18 1.50
CA ASN A 98 3.72 6.27 0.88
C ASN A 98 4.05 6.48 -0.60
N TYR A 99 4.92 5.66 -1.20
CA TYR A 99 5.23 5.81 -2.62
C TYR A 99 3.94 5.65 -3.43
N SER A 100 3.63 6.69 -4.20
CA SER A 100 2.53 6.74 -5.15
C SER A 100 3.02 7.40 -6.43
N ILE A 101 2.51 6.94 -7.58
CA ILE A 101 2.79 7.57 -8.88
C ILE A 101 2.10 8.94 -8.96
N GLU A 102 0.97 9.12 -8.28
CA GLU A 102 0.07 10.25 -8.44
C GLU A 102 0.17 11.29 -7.31
N SER A 103 0.82 10.92 -6.19
CA SER A 103 0.86 11.75 -4.99
C SER A 103 2.19 11.64 -4.26
N SER A 104 2.55 12.72 -3.56
CA SER A 104 3.65 12.75 -2.57
C SER A 104 3.14 12.94 -1.14
N SER A 105 1.85 12.68 -0.89
CA SER A 105 1.23 12.86 0.42
C SER A 105 1.74 11.82 1.41
N VAL A 106 2.10 12.27 2.62
CA VAL A 106 2.37 11.37 3.74
C VAL A 106 1.03 10.93 4.33
N TYR A 107 0.68 9.67 4.11
CA TYR A 107 -0.52 9.05 4.63
C TYR A 107 -0.20 8.12 5.81
N ALA A 108 0.78 7.23 5.63
CA ALA A 108 1.30 6.33 6.64
C ALA A 108 2.59 6.88 7.26
N LYS A 109 2.68 6.85 8.59
CA LYS A 109 3.91 7.08 9.36
C LYS A 109 4.22 5.81 10.14
N TYR A 110 5.49 5.43 10.22
CA TYR A 110 5.90 4.24 10.95
C TYR A 110 7.13 4.51 11.83
N GLU A 111 7.35 3.62 12.80
CA GLU A 111 8.53 3.58 13.66
C GLU A 111 9.12 2.17 13.58
N LEU A 112 10.41 2.05 13.26
CA LEU A 112 11.10 0.76 13.19
C LEU A 112 11.34 0.21 14.61
N SER A 113 11.28 -1.11 14.75
CA SER A 113 11.80 -1.79 15.95
C SER A 113 13.30 -2.02 15.80
N TYR A 114 14.02 -2.04 16.93
CA TYR A 114 15.42 -2.45 17.01
C TYR A 114 15.62 -3.62 17.99
N ASP A 115 14.53 -4.14 18.56
CA ASP A 115 14.56 -5.33 19.41
C ASP A 115 14.66 -6.57 18.52
N ARG A 116 15.81 -7.23 18.55
CA ARG A 116 16.08 -8.39 17.70
C ARG A 116 15.25 -9.62 18.04
N GLU A 117 14.87 -9.80 19.31
CA GLU A 117 14.03 -10.93 19.70
C GLU A 117 12.61 -10.71 19.17
N ALA A 118 12.08 -9.49 19.33
CA ALA A 118 10.80 -9.08 18.77
C ALA A 118 10.76 -9.19 17.24
N ILE A 119 11.80 -8.68 16.55
CA ILE A 119 11.88 -8.79 15.08
C ILE A 119 11.94 -10.26 14.64
N THR A 120 12.65 -11.12 15.38
CA THR A 120 12.67 -12.57 15.09
C THR A 120 11.26 -13.14 15.18
N ALA A 121 10.53 -12.85 16.28
CA ALA A 121 9.14 -13.27 16.44
C ALA A 121 8.24 -12.72 15.31
N GLY A 122 8.46 -11.48 14.86
CA GLY A 122 7.74 -10.89 13.73
C GLY A 122 8.00 -11.63 12.41
N VAL A 123 9.24 -12.05 12.13
CA VAL A 123 9.55 -12.83 10.92
C VAL A 123 8.91 -14.23 11.00
N GLU A 124 8.91 -14.86 12.17
CA GLU A 124 8.23 -16.14 12.41
C GLU A 124 6.72 -16.01 12.24
N PHE A 125 6.12 -14.95 12.78
CA PHE A 125 4.71 -14.64 12.58
C PHE A 125 4.36 -14.48 11.08
N ILE A 126 5.17 -13.78 10.29
CA ILE A 126 4.96 -13.70 8.83
C ILE A 126 5.04 -15.08 8.18
N ARG A 127 6.02 -15.91 8.57
CA ARG A 127 6.25 -17.26 8.05
C ARG A 127 5.12 -18.23 8.35
N ASP A 128 4.64 -18.20 9.59
CA ASP A 128 3.75 -19.22 10.15
C ASP A 128 2.28 -18.81 10.05
N GLU A 129 1.99 -17.51 10.16
CA GLU A 129 0.62 -17.02 10.25
C GLU A 129 0.18 -16.22 9.02
N VAL A 130 1.04 -15.42 8.39
CA VAL A 130 0.60 -14.57 7.26
C VAL A 130 0.75 -15.27 5.91
N LEU A 131 1.97 -15.68 5.55
CA LEU A 131 2.27 -16.24 4.22
C LEU A 131 1.46 -17.52 3.88
N PRO A 132 1.22 -18.46 4.81
CA PRO A 132 0.41 -19.65 4.52
C PRO A 132 -1.06 -19.35 4.16
N ARG A 133 -1.59 -18.21 4.63
CA ARG A 133 -2.99 -17.78 4.35
C ARG A 133 -3.13 -17.11 2.98
N LEU A 134 -2.02 -16.66 2.39
CA LEU A 134 -1.95 -16.18 1.02
C LEU A 134 -1.81 -17.37 0.06
N VAL A 135 -2.95 -17.94 -0.34
CA VAL A 135 -3.05 -19.23 -1.05
C VAL A 135 -2.45 -19.26 -2.46
N SER A 136 -2.01 -18.11 -2.99
CA SER A 136 -1.43 -17.98 -4.32
C SER A 136 -0.38 -16.89 -4.32
N SER A 137 0.70 -17.08 -5.05
CA SER A 137 1.75 -16.06 -5.22
C SER A 137 1.27 -14.79 -5.91
N LYS A 138 0.10 -14.83 -6.58
CA LYS A 138 -0.57 -13.63 -7.11
C LYS A 138 -1.06 -12.66 -6.03
N LEU A 139 -1.25 -13.16 -4.80
CA LEU A 139 -1.64 -12.38 -3.64
C LEU A 139 -0.43 -11.85 -2.87
N TYR A 140 0.79 -12.27 -3.22
CA TYR A 140 1.97 -11.86 -2.48
C TYR A 140 2.25 -10.38 -2.71
N PRO A 141 2.52 -9.62 -1.64
CA PRO A 141 3.08 -8.30 -1.81
C PRO A 141 4.51 -8.39 -2.35
N ARG A 142 5.02 -7.26 -2.82
CA ARG A 142 6.42 -7.17 -3.25
C ARG A 142 7.38 -7.47 -2.10
N SER A 143 7.03 -7.03 -0.88
CA SER A 143 7.76 -7.27 0.35
C SER A 143 6.89 -6.97 1.55
N PHE A 144 7.31 -7.48 2.72
CA PHE A 144 6.84 -7.01 4.01
C PHE A 144 7.90 -6.13 4.68
N LEU A 145 7.47 -5.08 5.36
CA LEU A 145 8.29 -4.26 6.25
C LEU A 145 7.71 -4.36 7.67
N LEU A 146 8.44 -5.01 8.56
CA LEU A 146 8.17 -5.12 9.97
C LEU A 146 8.50 -3.79 10.66
N VAL A 147 7.52 -3.22 11.36
CA VAL A 147 7.64 -1.97 12.10
C VAL A 147 7.12 -2.14 13.52
N ASN A 148 7.59 -1.33 14.47
CA ASN A 148 7.02 -1.34 15.82
C ASN A 148 5.62 -0.70 15.80
N LYS A 149 5.54 0.48 15.20
CA LYS A 149 4.32 1.28 15.16
C LYS A 149 3.99 1.71 13.75
N LEU A 150 2.70 1.70 13.43
CA LEU A 150 2.15 2.22 12.18
C LEU A 150 0.97 3.12 12.50
N THR A 151 1.00 4.34 11.96
CA THR A 151 -0.06 5.34 12.12
C THR A 151 -0.51 5.78 10.73
N LEU A 152 -1.80 5.62 10.44
CA LEU A 152 -2.43 6.08 9.21
C LEU A 152 -3.09 7.44 9.39
N ASN A 153 -3.45 8.06 8.27
CA ASN A 153 -3.92 9.45 8.23
C ASN A 153 -2.98 10.41 8.99
N ALA A 154 -1.67 10.18 8.85
CA ALA A 154 -0.63 10.82 9.66
C ALA A 154 -0.08 12.12 9.04
N SER A 155 -0.76 12.69 8.05
CA SER A 155 -0.39 13.99 7.49
C SER A 155 -0.44 15.07 8.57
N PRO A 156 0.49 16.06 8.59
CA PRO A 156 0.47 17.15 9.57
C PRO A 156 -0.84 17.95 9.62
N THR A 157 -1.65 17.90 8.55
CA THR A 157 -2.94 18.59 8.45
C THR A 157 -4.15 17.68 8.70
N SER A 158 -3.94 16.38 8.88
CA SER A 158 -5.02 15.42 9.12
C SER A 158 -5.54 15.53 10.55
N SER A 159 -6.85 15.33 10.73
CA SER A 159 -7.52 15.56 12.02
C SER A 159 -7.72 14.31 12.87
N TYR A 160 -7.43 13.11 12.35
CA TYR A 160 -7.71 11.85 13.05
C TYR A 160 -6.69 10.77 12.66
N PRO A 161 -5.42 10.90 13.08
CA PRO A 161 -4.45 9.82 12.93
C PRO A 161 -4.87 8.64 13.82
N HIS A 162 -4.67 7.43 13.32
CA HIS A 162 -5.03 6.20 14.03
C HIS A 162 -3.99 5.12 13.77
N GLU A 163 -3.84 4.19 14.72
CA GLU A 163 -2.89 3.09 14.63
C GLU A 163 -3.54 1.87 13.98
N GLU A 164 -2.78 1.17 13.14
CA GLU A 164 -3.23 -0.05 12.45
C GLU A 164 -2.13 -1.10 12.46
N CYS A 165 -2.53 -2.38 12.38
CA CYS A 165 -1.61 -3.53 12.30
C CYS A 165 -0.99 -3.68 10.90
N ALA A 166 -1.66 -3.17 9.86
CA ALA A 166 -1.24 -3.31 8.47
C ALA A 166 -1.50 -2.08 7.62
N TYR A 167 -0.70 -1.92 6.56
CA TYR A 167 -0.97 -1.00 5.46
C TYR A 167 -0.27 -1.46 4.19
N ARG A 168 -1.04 -1.57 3.10
CA ARG A 168 -0.52 -1.94 1.78
C ARG A 168 -0.10 -0.70 0.98
N GLY A 169 1.21 -0.44 0.93
CA GLY A 169 1.81 0.53 0.01
C GLY A 169 2.25 -0.14 -1.30
N MET A 170 2.56 0.64 -2.34
CA MET A 170 3.00 0.08 -3.64
C MET A 170 4.34 -0.66 -3.55
N MET A 171 5.30 -0.12 -2.78
CA MET A 171 6.64 -0.71 -2.65
C MET A 171 6.68 -1.87 -1.64
N THR A 172 5.90 -1.79 -0.56
CA THR A 172 5.91 -2.78 0.53
C THR A 172 4.58 -2.77 1.29
N SER A 173 4.27 -3.88 1.94
CA SER A 173 3.23 -3.97 2.97
C SER A 173 3.87 -3.77 4.34
N CYS A 174 3.36 -2.81 5.11
CA CYS A 174 3.79 -2.62 6.50
C CYS A 174 3.03 -3.58 7.41
N VAL A 175 3.73 -4.17 8.37
CA VAL A 175 3.16 -4.96 9.47
C VAL A 175 3.71 -4.40 10.77
N SER A 176 2.83 -3.90 11.63
CA SER A 176 3.20 -3.25 12.90
C SER A 176 3.09 -4.19 14.10
N LEU A 177 3.18 -3.67 15.33
CA LEU A 177 3.03 -4.39 16.58
C LEU A 177 4.10 -5.47 16.84
N VAL A 178 5.28 -5.32 16.20
CA VAL A 178 6.35 -6.33 16.26
C VAL A 178 6.83 -6.61 17.68
N GLU A 179 6.86 -5.60 18.56
CA GLU A 179 7.28 -5.76 19.95
C GLU A 179 6.18 -6.35 20.84
N GLU A 180 4.92 -6.30 20.39
CA GLU A 180 3.75 -6.80 21.09
C GLU A 180 3.39 -8.24 20.74
N ILE A 181 3.79 -8.75 19.57
CA ILE A 181 3.49 -10.11 19.09
C ILE A 181 3.77 -11.18 20.16
N GLY A 182 4.91 -11.09 20.85
CA GLY A 182 5.31 -12.08 21.87
C GLY A 182 4.38 -12.15 23.09
N GLY A 183 3.53 -11.15 23.30
CA GLY A 183 2.54 -11.09 24.38
C GLY A 183 1.10 -11.40 23.97
N MET A 184 0.83 -11.59 22.68
CA MET A 184 -0.51 -11.85 22.15
C MET A 184 -0.95 -13.29 22.42
N THR A 185 -2.26 -13.46 22.61
CA THR A 185 -2.92 -14.76 22.63
C THR A 185 -3.05 -15.35 21.22
N ASP A 186 -3.26 -16.66 21.11
CA ASP A 186 -3.47 -17.32 19.81
C ASP A 186 -4.62 -16.68 19.00
N ALA A 187 -5.67 -16.21 19.68
CA ALA A 187 -6.80 -15.54 19.05
C ALA A 187 -6.39 -14.16 18.48
N GLU A 188 -5.61 -13.38 19.24
CA GLU A 188 -5.08 -12.09 18.78
C GLU A 188 -4.09 -12.28 17.62
N ILE A 189 -3.20 -13.28 17.69
CA ILE A 189 -2.29 -13.65 16.60
C ILE A 189 -3.08 -14.02 15.34
N LYS A 190 -4.10 -14.88 15.46
CA LYS A 190 -4.94 -15.27 14.32
C LYS A 190 -5.65 -14.05 13.71
N ARG A 191 -6.23 -13.19 14.54
CA ARG A 191 -6.94 -11.97 14.11
C ARG A 191 -6.01 -11.03 13.35
N MET A 192 -4.87 -10.69 13.94
CA MET A 192 -3.85 -9.83 13.34
C MET A 192 -3.36 -10.40 11.99
N ALA A 193 -3.13 -11.71 11.92
CA ALA A 193 -2.75 -12.36 10.66
C ALA A 193 -3.85 -12.22 9.60
N CYS A 194 -5.12 -12.40 9.97
CA CYS A 194 -6.24 -12.25 9.04
C CYS A 194 -6.40 -10.81 8.57
N GLU A 195 -6.20 -9.80 9.42
CA GLU A 195 -6.23 -8.38 9.05
C GLU A 195 -5.13 -8.03 8.04
N ILE A 196 -3.89 -8.50 8.27
CA ILE A 196 -2.78 -8.31 7.33
C ILE A 196 -3.07 -8.99 5.99
N VAL A 197 -3.57 -10.22 6.02
CA VAL A 197 -3.89 -10.99 4.81
C VAL A 197 -5.06 -10.34 4.06
N ALA A 198 -6.04 -9.79 4.77
CA ALA A 198 -7.18 -9.11 4.18
C ALA A 198 -6.79 -7.87 3.35
N GLU A 199 -5.75 -7.13 3.74
CA GLU A 199 -5.20 -6.03 2.95
C GLU A 199 -4.70 -6.50 1.57
N GLU A 200 -4.02 -7.65 1.52
CA GLU A 200 -3.52 -8.23 0.26
C GLU A 200 -4.65 -8.77 -0.61
N TYR A 201 -5.57 -9.54 -0.02
CA TYR A 201 -6.75 -10.05 -0.74
C TYR A 201 -7.60 -8.90 -1.28
N THR A 202 -7.86 -7.87 -0.47
CA THR A 202 -8.64 -6.70 -0.87
C THR A 202 -7.98 -5.97 -2.04
N THR A 203 -6.67 -5.77 -1.98
CA THR A 203 -5.91 -5.13 -3.07
C THR A 203 -6.05 -5.94 -4.35
N TYR A 204 -5.85 -7.26 -4.30
CA TYR A 204 -6.02 -8.11 -5.48
C TYR A 204 -7.46 -8.09 -6.01
N LEU A 205 -8.45 -8.22 -5.12
CA LEU A 205 -9.87 -8.20 -5.45
C LEU A 205 -10.23 -6.92 -6.20
N MET A 206 -9.87 -5.76 -5.66
CA MET A 206 -10.22 -4.46 -6.23
C MET A 206 -9.48 -4.15 -7.53
N GLU A 207 -8.21 -4.55 -7.66
CA GLU A 207 -7.39 -4.19 -8.82
C GLU A 207 -7.55 -5.17 -9.99
N ASN A 208 -7.86 -6.45 -9.73
CA ASN A 208 -7.79 -7.49 -10.76
C ASN A 208 -9.14 -8.16 -11.03
N VAL A 209 -10.04 -8.22 -10.04
CA VAL A 209 -11.30 -8.97 -10.13
C VAL A 209 -12.46 -8.27 -9.42
N SER A 210 -12.54 -6.94 -9.55
CA SER A 210 -13.52 -6.10 -8.84
C SER A 210 -14.98 -6.47 -9.13
N SER A 211 -15.23 -7.13 -10.26
CA SER A 211 -16.55 -7.68 -10.60
C SER A 211 -17.08 -8.68 -9.57
N LEU A 212 -16.21 -9.38 -8.83
CA LEU A 212 -16.60 -10.26 -7.74
C LEU A 212 -17.19 -9.51 -6.53
N LEU A 213 -16.86 -8.22 -6.39
CA LEU A 213 -17.30 -7.37 -5.28
C LEU A 213 -18.61 -6.62 -5.58
N GLU A 214 -19.10 -6.61 -6.83
CA GLU A 214 -20.22 -5.75 -7.22
C GLU A 214 -21.49 -6.02 -6.40
N ALA A 215 -21.85 -7.28 -6.20
CA ALA A 215 -23.02 -7.63 -5.40
C ALA A 215 -22.87 -7.20 -3.94
N PHE A 216 -21.66 -7.38 -3.37
CA PHE A 216 -21.32 -6.96 -2.01
C PHE A 216 -21.42 -5.43 -1.85
N LEU A 217 -20.77 -4.67 -2.72
CA LEU A 217 -20.76 -3.21 -2.68
C LEU A 217 -22.15 -2.64 -2.97
N ASN A 218 -22.95 -3.30 -3.81
CA ASN A 218 -24.30 -2.82 -4.13
C ASN A 218 -25.23 -2.77 -2.91
N VAL A 219 -24.99 -3.61 -1.89
CA VAL A 219 -25.77 -3.61 -0.64
C VAL A 219 -25.79 -2.20 -0.04
N CYS A 220 -24.62 -1.60 0.19
CA CYS A 220 -24.51 -0.27 0.78
C CYS A 220 -24.57 0.87 -0.26
N ARG A 221 -24.40 0.60 -1.56
CA ARG A 221 -24.61 1.61 -2.61
C ARG A 221 -26.09 1.92 -2.85
N ALA A 222 -26.99 0.93 -2.72
CA ALA A 222 -28.37 1.08 -3.17
C ALA A 222 -29.44 0.24 -2.45
N GLU A 223 -29.09 -0.86 -1.77
CA GLU A 223 -30.11 -1.79 -1.24
C GLU A 223 -30.55 -1.44 0.17
N VAL A 224 -29.61 -1.17 1.08
CA VAL A 224 -29.89 -0.72 2.46
C VAL A 224 -30.73 0.55 2.41
N THR A 225 -30.28 1.50 1.60
CA THR A 225 -31.00 2.74 1.28
C THR A 225 -30.81 3.06 -0.20
N SER A 226 -31.70 3.85 -0.79
CA SER A 226 -31.53 4.34 -2.17
C SER A 226 -30.43 5.40 -2.33
N VAL A 227 -29.56 5.56 -1.31
CA VAL A 227 -28.43 6.49 -1.26
C VAL A 227 -27.16 5.68 -1.03
N ASN A 228 -26.08 6.06 -1.72
CA ASN A 228 -24.78 5.46 -1.49
C ASN A 228 -24.27 5.81 -0.09
N LEU A 229 -24.11 4.79 0.74
CA LEU A 229 -23.67 4.91 2.11
C LEU A 229 -22.15 4.94 2.28
N TYR A 230 -21.34 4.68 1.25
CA TYR A 230 -19.88 4.68 1.41
C TYR A 230 -19.32 6.09 1.66
N ALA A 231 -18.43 6.19 2.66
CA ALA A 231 -17.81 7.45 3.09
C ALA A 231 -18.82 8.59 3.38
N LEU A 232 -20.02 8.23 3.85
CA LEU A 232 -21.12 9.16 4.08
C LEU A 232 -21.14 9.63 5.54
N ALA A 233 -21.13 10.95 5.74
CA ALA A 233 -21.31 11.54 7.05
C ALA A 233 -22.79 11.50 7.47
N LEU A 234 -23.11 10.63 8.43
CA LEU A 234 -24.42 10.48 9.03
C LEU A 234 -24.56 11.42 10.23
N THR A 235 -25.66 12.16 10.26
CA THR A 235 -26.04 13.09 11.33
C THR A 235 -27.52 12.94 11.67
N SER A 236 -27.99 13.58 12.73
CA SER A 236 -29.44 13.61 13.03
C SER A 236 -30.30 14.20 11.90
N SER A 237 -29.72 15.00 11.00
CA SER A 237 -30.43 15.67 9.89
C SER A 237 -29.98 15.20 8.50
N SER A 238 -29.08 14.20 8.41
CA SER A 238 -28.72 13.63 7.11
C SER A 238 -29.83 12.71 6.61
N THR A 239 -29.75 12.35 5.34
CA THR A 239 -30.58 11.29 4.76
C THR A 239 -29.65 10.33 4.03
N PRO A 240 -29.56 9.07 4.49
CA PRO A 240 -30.18 8.50 5.69
C PRO A 240 -29.64 9.09 7.00
N PRO A 241 -30.39 9.00 8.12
CA PRO A 241 -30.00 9.58 9.40
C PRO A 241 -28.93 8.73 10.10
N TYR A 242 -28.31 9.33 11.12
CA TYR A 242 -27.49 8.63 12.11
C TYR A 242 -28.24 7.43 12.73
N VAL A 243 -27.51 6.34 12.92
CA VAL A 243 -27.89 5.13 13.65
C VAL A 243 -26.91 4.91 14.81
N ASP A 244 -27.39 4.29 15.89
CA ASP A 244 -26.53 3.97 17.04
C ASP A 244 -25.57 2.81 16.71
N ASP A 245 -26.05 1.82 15.95
CA ASP A 245 -25.29 0.67 15.47
C ASP A 245 -25.15 0.75 13.94
N LEU A 246 -23.92 0.82 13.42
CA LEU A 246 -23.67 0.91 11.96
C LEU A 246 -23.97 -0.40 11.22
N GLU A 247 -24.07 -1.49 11.97
CA GLU A 247 -24.49 -2.81 11.55
C GLU A 247 -25.92 -2.78 10.99
N GLU A 248 -26.79 -1.87 11.45
CA GLU A 248 -28.10 -1.61 10.83
C GLU A 248 -27.97 -1.23 9.35
N TYR A 249 -26.85 -0.63 8.97
CA TYR A 249 -26.52 -0.24 7.60
C TYR A 249 -25.51 -1.18 6.92
N GLY A 250 -25.17 -2.30 7.56
CA GLY A 250 -24.29 -3.34 7.00
C GLY A 250 -22.79 -3.02 7.10
N PHE A 251 -22.35 -2.13 7.99
CA PHE A 251 -20.93 -1.88 8.21
C PHE A 251 -20.47 -2.48 9.55
N LEU A 252 -19.27 -3.05 9.57
CA LEU A 252 -18.63 -3.62 10.77
C LEU A 252 -17.78 -2.58 11.53
N SER A 253 -17.49 -1.45 10.89
CA SER A 253 -16.67 -0.39 11.46
C SER A 253 -17.08 0.99 10.96
N TYR A 254 -16.55 2.02 11.61
CA TYR A 254 -16.70 3.41 11.19
C TYR A 254 -15.40 3.93 10.58
N ASN A 255 -15.48 5.02 9.82
CA ASN A 255 -14.31 5.68 9.27
C ASN A 255 -13.50 6.37 10.38
N LYS A 256 -12.38 5.75 10.78
CA LYS A 256 -11.43 6.25 11.79
C LYS A 256 -10.78 7.58 11.40
N GLU A 257 -10.82 7.97 10.13
CA GLU A 257 -10.28 9.25 9.62
C GLU A 257 -11.25 10.41 9.69
N ALA A 258 -12.45 10.17 10.22
CA ALA A 258 -13.51 11.16 10.31
C ALA A 258 -14.00 11.30 11.75
N GLN A 259 -14.76 12.37 11.98
CA GLN A 259 -15.32 12.64 13.28
C GLN A 259 -16.38 11.59 13.66
N TYR A 260 -16.15 10.91 14.79
CA TYR A 260 -17.15 10.11 15.49
C TYR A 260 -17.56 10.82 16.79
N ASN A 261 -18.87 11.05 16.98
CA ASN A 261 -19.40 11.68 18.18
C ASN A 261 -20.86 11.30 18.43
N VAL A 262 -21.07 10.39 19.38
CA VAL A 262 -22.39 9.90 19.82
C VAL A 262 -23.26 11.02 20.37
N SER A 263 -22.72 11.93 21.17
CA SER A 263 -23.48 13.03 21.80
C SER A 263 -24.10 13.98 20.77
N SER A 264 -23.37 14.27 19.68
CA SER A 264 -23.88 15.05 18.55
C SER A 264 -24.56 14.20 17.47
N LYS A 265 -24.71 12.89 17.70
CA LYS A 265 -25.25 11.90 16.76
C LYS A 265 -24.59 12.02 15.39
N ARG A 266 -23.26 11.85 15.35
CA ARG A 266 -22.44 11.96 14.15
C ARG A 266 -21.51 10.76 14.01
N VAL A 267 -21.56 10.13 12.85
CA VAL A 267 -20.63 9.07 12.44
C VAL A 267 -20.41 9.15 10.94
N THR A 268 -19.23 8.77 10.47
CA THR A 268 -18.97 8.59 9.03
C THR A 268 -18.75 7.11 8.78
N THR A 269 -19.51 6.55 7.84
CA THR A 269 -19.34 5.18 7.38
C THR A 269 -18.01 5.01 6.65
N VAL A 270 -17.48 3.79 6.63
CA VAL A 270 -16.25 3.47 5.89
C VAL A 270 -16.44 3.62 4.37
N GLY A 271 -15.32 3.76 3.66
CA GLY A 271 -15.30 3.66 2.20
C GLY A 271 -15.26 2.20 1.73
N GLU A 272 -15.40 1.99 0.42
CA GLU A 272 -15.49 0.65 -0.18
C GLU A 272 -14.29 -0.25 0.16
N ARG A 273 -13.06 0.29 0.12
CA ARG A 273 -11.87 -0.52 0.44
C ARG A 273 -11.89 -1.03 1.88
N ALA A 274 -12.10 -0.16 2.86
CA ALA A 274 -12.10 -0.53 4.28
C ALA A 274 -13.24 -1.51 4.59
N ASP A 275 -14.41 -1.32 3.99
CA ASP A 275 -15.52 -2.26 4.10
C ASP A 275 -15.17 -3.65 3.52
N VAL A 276 -14.46 -3.71 2.39
CA VAL A 276 -13.98 -4.99 1.86
C VAL A 276 -12.94 -5.62 2.80
N VAL A 277 -11.99 -4.84 3.35
CA VAL A 277 -11.00 -5.36 4.33
C VAL A 277 -11.70 -5.95 5.55
N ASP A 278 -12.68 -5.26 6.13
CA ASP A 278 -13.42 -5.72 7.31
C ASP A 278 -14.07 -7.09 7.04
N TYR A 279 -14.85 -7.21 5.96
CA TYR A 279 -15.54 -8.48 5.67
C TYR A 279 -14.60 -9.58 5.18
N VAL A 280 -13.54 -9.25 4.44
CA VAL A 280 -12.52 -10.26 4.07
C VAL A 280 -11.83 -10.80 5.32
N THR A 281 -11.54 -9.95 6.31
CA THR A 281 -10.97 -10.36 7.61
C THR A 281 -11.88 -11.37 8.29
N GLU A 282 -13.17 -11.07 8.41
CA GLU A 282 -14.13 -11.97 9.10
C GLU A 282 -14.34 -13.29 8.34
N VAL A 283 -14.25 -13.29 7.01
CA VAL A 283 -14.29 -14.54 6.23
C VAL A 283 -13.01 -15.36 6.41
N LEU A 284 -11.85 -14.71 6.51
CA LEU A 284 -10.56 -15.37 6.76
C LEU A 284 -10.42 -15.90 8.20
N MET A 285 -11.18 -15.35 9.14
CA MET A 285 -11.25 -15.88 10.50
C MET A 285 -11.89 -17.28 10.54
N GLU A 286 -12.69 -17.66 9.55
CA GLU A 286 -13.33 -18.99 9.45
C GLU A 286 -14.11 -19.39 10.74
N ASP A 287 -14.76 -18.40 11.37
CA ASP A 287 -15.54 -18.58 12.61
C ASP A 287 -16.98 -18.09 12.40
N ASP A 288 -17.70 -18.82 11.55
CA ASP A 288 -19.10 -18.52 11.19
C ASP A 288 -20.01 -18.44 12.44
N GLU A 289 -19.76 -19.28 13.46
CA GLU A 289 -20.57 -19.33 14.68
C GLU A 289 -20.37 -18.08 15.54
N ALA A 290 -19.13 -17.62 15.72
CA ALA A 290 -18.87 -16.37 16.41
C ALA A 290 -19.47 -15.18 15.67
N PHE A 291 -19.30 -15.13 14.34
CA PHE A 291 -19.84 -14.05 13.52
C PHE A 291 -21.38 -14.00 13.56
N GLU A 292 -22.06 -15.15 13.46
CA GLU A 292 -23.54 -15.22 13.58
C GLU A 292 -24.01 -14.89 15.00
N THR A 293 -23.26 -15.26 16.03
CA THR A 293 -23.57 -14.90 17.42
C THR A 293 -23.53 -13.39 17.63
N GLU A 294 -22.55 -12.71 17.04
CA GLU A 294 -22.37 -11.27 17.18
C GLU A 294 -23.31 -10.48 16.26
N TYR A 295 -23.44 -10.88 15.00
CA TYR A 295 -24.11 -10.09 13.97
C TYR A 295 -25.40 -10.68 13.41
N GLY A 296 -25.84 -11.85 13.88
CA GLY A 296 -26.98 -12.58 13.32
C GLY A 296 -28.32 -11.82 13.31
N SER A 297 -28.47 -10.78 14.13
CA SER A 297 -29.65 -9.91 14.12
C SER A 297 -29.62 -8.82 13.03
N TYR A 298 -28.48 -8.58 12.39
CA TYR A 298 -28.29 -7.51 11.41
C TYR A 298 -28.36 -8.06 9.98
N GLU A 299 -29.53 -7.96 9.36
CA GLU A 299 -29.84 -8.51 8.03
C GLU A 299 -28.77 -8.19 6.98
N TYR A 300 -28.37 -6.92 6.86
CA TYR A 300 -27.42 -6.48 5.84
C TYR A 300 -25.99 -6.89 6.13
N VAL A 301 -25.62 -7.06 7.41
CA VAL A 301 -24.32 -7.61 7.80
C VAL A 301 -24.22 -9.08 7.37
N MET A 302 -25.20 -9.89 7.74
CA MET A 302 -25.24 -11.30 7.36
C MET A 302 -25.29 -11.48 5.84
N LYS A 303 -26.05 -10.65 5.13
CA LYS A 303 -26.07 -10.66 3.66
C LYS A 303 -24.70 -10.37 3.06
N LYS A 304 -24.00 -9.35 3.55
CA LYS A 304 -22.67 -8.98 3.05
C LYS A 304 -21.63 -10.05 3.38
N TYR A 305 -21.72 -10.67 4.55
CA TYR A 305 -20.87 -11.78 4.93
C TYR A 305 -20.97 -12.94 3.95
N GLU A 306 -22.19 -13.40 3.63
CA GLU A 306 -22.42 -14.48 2.67
C GLU A 306 -21.98 -14.12 1.23
N LEU A 307 -22.19 -12.87 0.82
CA LEU A 307 -21.68 -12.37 -0.47
C LEU A 307 -20.16 -12.37 -0.51
N MET A 308 -19.50 -11.97 0.59
CA MET A 308 -18.04 -11.97 0.67
C MET A 308 -17.47 -13.39 0.70
N LYS A 309 -18.10 -14.33 1.42
CA LYS A 309 -17.74 -15.76 1.37
C LYS A 309 -17.78 -16.28 -0.05
N THR A 310 -18.87 -16.00 -0.76
CA THR A 310 -19.03 -16.37 -2.17
C THR A 310 -17.95 -15.75 -3.07
N ALA A 311 -17.64 -14.46 -2.88
CA ALA A 311 -16.58 -13.77 -3.63
C ALA A 311 -15.20 -14.38 -3.37
N MET A 312 -14.88 -14.69 -2.11
CA MET A 312 -13.63 -15.31 -1.68
C MET A 312 -13.48 -16.75 -2.19
N GLU A 313 -14.56 -17.54 -2.19
CA GLU A 313 -14.57 -18.88 -2.78
C GLU A 313 -14.30 -18.85 -4.29
N ASN A 314 -14.98 -17.94 -5.01
CA ASN A 314 -14.79 -17.76 -6.45
C ASN A 314 -13.37 -17.29 -6.77
N LEU A 315 -12.82 -16.36 -5.97
CA LEU A 315 -11.43 -15.95 -6.08
C LEU A 315 -10.47 -17.13 -5.86
N LYS A 316 -10.62 -17.87 -4.76
CA LYS A 316 -9.79 -19.05 -4.46
C LYS A 316 -9.85 -20.08 -5.58
N ALA A 317 -11.00 -20.26 -6.24
CA ALA A 317 -11.14 -21.13 -7.39
C ALA A 317 -10.39 -20.62 -8.64
N ALA A 318 -10.38 -19.30 -8.87
CA ALA A 318 -9.68 -18.66 -9.99
C ALA A 318 -8.15 -18.54 -9.80
N LEU A 319 -7.68 -18.63 -8.55
CA LEU A 319 -6.26 -18.58 -8.19
C LEU A 319 -5.54 -19.93 -8.29
N LYS A 320 -6.29 -21.04 -8.36
CA LYS A 320 -5.78 -22.40 -8.61
C LYS A 320 -5.41 -22.59 -10.07
#